data_AF-A0A4R3PSP9-F1
#
_entry.id   AF-A0A4R3PSP9-F1
#
_cell.length_a   1.000
_cell.length_b   1.000
_cell.length_c   1.000
_cell.angle_alpha   90.00
_cell.angle_beta   90.00
_cell.angle_gamma   90.00
#
_symmetry.space_group_name_H-M   'P 1'
#
loop_
_entity.id
_entity.type
_entity.pdbx_description
1 polymer ?
#
loop_
_entity_poly.entity_id
_entity_poly.type
_entity_poly.pdbx_seq_one_letter_code
_entity_poly.pdbx_strand_id
1 'polypeptide(L)' 'MSSFEDLKGKRHIFQHYVDKAEARAAKATEDRDFELAGLLGSLSSIIREDIKVLDDEIADQEFEATRNL' A
#
# COMPACT_ATOMS: atom_id res chain seq x y z
N MET A 1 4.63 -9.81 -17.63
CA MET A 1 5.06 -8.49 -17.12
C MET A 1 3.80 -7.64 -16.94
N SER A 2 3.58 -7.09 -15.75
CA SER A 2 2.53 -6.08 -15.53
C SER A 2 2.94 -4.83 -16.30
N SER A 3 2.03 -4.17 -17.03
CA SER A 3 2.39 -2.89 -17.66
C SER A 3 2.69 -1.85 -16.56
N PHE A 4 3.51 -0.85 -16.88
CA PHE A 4 3.89 0.20 -15.94
C PHE A 4 2.68 0.92 -15.32
N GLU A 5 1.66 1.19 -16.14
CA GLU A 5 0.40 1.78 -15.68
C GLU A 5 -0.39 0.82 -14.78
N ASP A 6 -0.32 -0.49 -15.01
CA ASP A 6 -0.95 -1.48 -14.11
C ASP A 6 -0.29 -1.48 -12.72
N LEU A 7 1.05 -1.31 -12.65
CA LEU A 7 1.76 -1.23 -11.37
C LEU A 7 1.34 0.01 -10.59
N LYS A 8 1.30 1.18 -11.25
CA LYS A 8 0.80 2.42 -10.65
C LYS A 8 -0.65 2.29 -10.17
N GLY A 9 -1.49 1.65 -10.98
CA GLY A 9 -2.88 1.35 -10.63
C GLY A 9 -2.99 0.49 -9.36
N LYS A 10 -2.23 -0.61 -9.26
CA LYS A 10 -2.18 -1.46 -8.07
C LYS A 10 -1.69 -0.71 -6.84
N ARG A 11 -0.62 0.06 -6.97
CA ARG A 11 -0.04 0.87 -5.89
C ARG A 11 -1.04 1.89 -5.35
N HIS A 12 -1.80 2.53 -6.24
CA HIS A 12 -2.88 3.44 -5.85
C HIS A 12 -4.01 2.71 -5.09
N ILE A 13 -4.43 1.53 -5.57
CA ILE A 13 -5.46 0.72 -4.90
C ILE A 13 -5.00 0.32 -3.50
N PHE A 14 -3.75 -0.11 -3.35
CA PHE A 14 -3.21 -0.55 -2.06
C PHE A 14 -3.13 0.62 -1.07
N GLN A 15 -2.67 1.79 -1.52
CA GLN A 15 -2.67 3.00 -0.69
C GLN A 15 -4.08 3.31 -0.15
N HIS A 16 -5.11 3.23 -0.99
CA HIS A 16 -6.50 3.45 -0.56
C HIS A 16 -6.95 2.48 0.54
N TYR A 17 -6.51 1.23 0.51
CA TYR A 17 -6.82 0.27 1.58
C TYR A 17 -6.05 0.54 2.86
N VAL A 18 -4.79 0.99 2.79
CA VAL A 18 -4.00 1.43 3.94
C VAL A 18 -4.71 2.59 4.64
N ASP A 19 -5.07 3.63 3.90
CA ASP A 19 -5.72 4.83 4.44
C ASP A 19 -7.04 4.48 5.15
N LYS A 20 -7.83 3.57 4.56
CA LYS A 20 -9.07 3.06 5.17
C LYS A 20 -8.82 2.22 6.42
N ALA A 21 -7.83 1.35 6.42
CA ALA A 21 -7.49 0.52 7.57
C ALA A 21 -7.04 1.39 8.74
N GLU A 22 -6.21 2.39 8.49
CA GLU A 22 -5.71 3.32 9.51
C GLU A 22 -6.82 4.21 10.09
N ALA A 23 -7.68 4.76 9.24
CA ALA A 23 -8.84 5.53 9.71
C ALA A 23 -9.76 4.69 10.61
N ARG A 24 -9.97 3.42 10.25
CA ARG A 24 -10.78 2.49 11.06
C ARG A 24 -10.06 2.07 12.34
N ALA A 25 -8.74 1.87 12.31
CA ALA A 25 -7.95 1.53 13.49
C ALA A 25 -7.97 2.68 14.52
N ALA A 26 -7.87 3.92 14.03
CA ALA A 26 -8.01 5.11 14.86
C ALA A 26 -9.40 5.17 15.52
N LYS A 27 -10.46 4.95 14.74
CA LYS A 27 -11.84 4.91 15.25
C LYS A 27 -12.05 3.79 16.29
N ALA A 28 -11.55 2.59 16.02
CA ALA A 28 -11.61 1.47 16.95
C ALA A 28 -10.85 1.77 18.27
N THR A 29 -9.73 2.48 18.18
CA THR A 29 -8.99 2.94 19.36
C THR A 29 -9.80 3.92 20.21
N GLU A 30 -10.50 4.88 19.58
CA GLU A 30 -11.40 5.81 20.29
C GLU A 30 -12.54 5.06 21.00
N ASP A 31 -13.11 4.06 20.31
CA ASP A 31 -14.21 3.24 20.82
C ASP A 31 -13.73 2.17 21.82
N ARG A 32 -12.42 2.14 22.13
CA ARG A 32 -11.73 1.20 23.03
C ARG A 32 -11.82 -0.27 22.57
N ASP A 33 -12.05 -0.50 21.28
CA ASP A 33 -11.95 -1.80 20.63
C ASP A 33 -10.50 -2.06 20.18
N PHE A 34 -9.66 -2.47 21.14
CA PHE A 34 -8.23 -2.67 20.92
C PHE A 34 -7.91 -3.90 20.07
N GLU A 35 -8.78 -4.91 20.06
CA GLU A 35 -8.60 -6.10 19.22
C GLU A 35 -8.77 -5.72 17.74
N LEU A 36 -9.85 -4.99 17.42
CA LEU A 36 -10.08 -4.49 16.07
C LEU A 36 -9.00 -3.49 15.65
N ALA A 37 -8.60 -2.58 16.54
CA ALA A 37 -7.51 -1.63 16.26
C ALA A 37 -6.19 -2.37 15.93
N GLY A 38 -5.87 -3.42 16.69
CA GLY A 38 -4.70 -4.27 16.45
C GLY A 38 -4.75 -4.98 15.10
N LEU A 39 -5.87 -5.64 14.79
CA LEU A 39 -6.07 -6.34 13.51
C LEU A 39 -5.94 -5.41 12.31
N LEU A 40 -6.55 -4.22 12.39
CA LEU A 40 -6.48 -3.22 11.32
C LEU A 40 -5.07 -2.63 11.18
N GLY A 41 -4.35 -2.44 12.29
CA GLY A 41 -2.95 -2.01 12.29
C GLY A 41 -2.02 -3.06 11.66
N SER A 42 -2.23 -4.35 11.95
CA SER A 42 -1.50 -5.44 11.28
C SER A 42 -1.81 -5.49 9.79
N LEU A 43 -3.08 -5.32 9.40
CA LEU A 43 -3.48 -5.28 8.00
C LEU A 43 -2.82 -4.11 7.24
N SER A 44 -2.83 -2.89 7.80
CA SER A 44 -2.18 -1.74 7.16
C SER A 44 -0.67 -1.93 7.05
N SER A 45 -0.04 -2.58 8.03
CA SER A 45 1.39 -2.92 7.97
C SER A 45 1.71 -3.87 6.82
N ILE A 46 0.93 -4.94 6.63
CA ILE A 46 1.13 -5.92 5.55
C ILE A 46 0.99 -5.22 4.19
N ILE A 47 -0.07 -4.43 4.00
CA ILE A 47 -0.29 -3.76 2.71
C ILE A 47 0.82 -2.72 2.43
N ARG A 48 1.37 -2.05 3.46
CA ARG A 48 2.53 -1.15 3.30
C ARG A 48 3.78 -1.89 2.82
N GLU A 49 3.98 -3.15 3.20
CA GLU A 49 5.08 -3.96 2.67
C GLU A 49 4.87 -4.26 1.19
N ASP A 50 3.65 -4.61 0.79
CA ASP A 50 3.32 -4.82 -0.63
C ASP A 50 3.48 -3.54 -1.47
N ILE A 51 3.14 -2.38 -0.90
CA ILE A 51 3.37 -1.07 -1.56
C ILE A 51 4.86 -0.84 -1.82
N LYS A 52 5.75 -1.21 -0.89
CA LYS A 52 7.20 -1.06 -1.10
C LYS A 52 7.69 -1.90 -2.27
N VAL A 53 7.21 -3.15 -2.38
CA VAL A 53 7.53 -4.01 -3.53
C VAL A 53 7.06 -3.37 -4.84
N LEU A 54 5.87 -2.78 -4.86
CA LEU A 54 5.36 -2.06 -6.03
C LEU A 54 6.17 -0.80 -6.34
N ASP A 55 6.55 -0.02 -5.32
CA ASP A 55 7.36 1.19 -5.50
C ASP A 55 8.76 0.84 -6.07
N ASP A 56 9.37 -0.27 -5.61
CA ASP A 56 10.63 -0.79 -6.15
C ASP A 56 10.49 -1.24 -7.62
N GLU A 57 9.43 -2.00 -7.96
CA GLU A 57 9.16 -2.44 -9.34
C GLU A 57 8.89 -1.26 -10.29
N ILE A 58 8.20 -0.22 -9.81
CA ILE A 58 7.95 1.01 -10.57
C ILE A 58 9.27 1.73 -10.84
N ALA A 59 10.12 1.88 -9.82
CA ALA A 59 11.43 2.54 -9.95
C ALA A 59 12.34 1.81 -10.96
N ASP A 60 12.37 0.48 -10.91
CA ASP A 60 13.13 -0.34 -11.87
C ASP A 60 12.66 -0.11 -13.32
N GLN A 61 11.34 -0.04 -13.54
CA GLN A 61 10.79 0.23 -14.87
C GLN A 61 11.06 1.66 -15.36
N GLU A 62 11.01 2.66 -14.48
CA GLU A 62 11.38 4.04 -14.82
C GLU A 62 12.86 4.15 -15.22
N PHE A 63 13.74 3.48 -14.49
CA PHE A 63 15.17 3.44 -14.80
C PHE A 63 15.43 2.79 -16.16
N GLU A 64 14.81 1.64 -16.44
CA GLU A 64 14.92 0.94 -17.73
C GLU A 64 14.36 1.78 -18.89
N ALA A 65 13.24 2.46 -18.70
CA ALA A 65 12.69 3.36 -19.73
C ALA A 65 13.66 4.52 -20.03
N THR A 66 14.33 5.05 -19.02
CA THR A 66 15.26 6.18 -19.15
C THR A 66 16.60 5.75 -19.77
N ARG A 67 17.05 4.51 -19.54
CA ARG A 67 18.30 3.96 -20.12
C ARG A 67 18.20 3.68 -21.62
N ASN A 68 17.00 3.40 -22.13
CA ASN A 68 16.75 3.01 -23.52
C ASN A 68 16.34 4.18 -24.43
N LEU A 69 16.46 5.43 -23.94
CA LEU A 69 16.28 6.69 -24.68
C LEU A 69 17.64 7.30 -25.04
#